data_AF-A0A7C7VEZ3-F1
#
_entry.id   AF-A0A7C7VEZ3-F1
#
_cell.length_a   1.000
_cell.length_b   1.000
_cell.length_c   1.000
_cell.angle_alpha   90.00
_cell.angle_beta   90.00
_cell.angle_gamma   90.00
#
_symmetry.space_group_name_H-M   'P 1'
#
loop_
_entity.id
_entity.type
_entity.pdbx_description
1 polymer ?
#
loop_
_entity_poly.entity_id
_entity_poly.type
_entity_poly.pdbx_seq_one_letter_code
_entity_poly.pdbx_strand_id
1 'polypeptide(L)'
;MTDADVDGAHIRTLLLTFFYRQMISLVENGFLYVAQPPLYRVGIGKKKELFLKDESELDEYLFNRSTADKDVMPKGTDFCIKGLKLKKLLADLVDYEEAMEGLSHIGMWRQLAQDLLVMSEDLASGVNDYSYMKALADRLHEKEYRVGRVKPAESESSGYDFSVGMKGLAYLTCTVGKSLVQQNEFRKLLKAYRRVQIIVGRSVIVSLKDGSKKEFETTQDLLDFFRNEGRRGVMVQRYKGLGEMNPDQLWETTMNPEKRTLLQVTIRDADESERLFTTLMGEKIAPRREFIQSHALEVQELDI
;
A
#
# COMPACT_ATOMS: atom_id res chain seq x y z
N MET A 1 -4.40 -19.00 17.49
CA MET A 1 -3.65 -17.73 17.55
C MET A 1 -2.21 -18.06 17.22
N THR A 2 -1.59 -17.26 16.37
CA THR A 2 -0.19 -17.42 15.92
C THR A 2 0.44 -16.04 15.90
N ASP A 3 1.76 -15.98 15.98
CA ASP A 3 2.49 -14.72 15.82
C ASP A 3 2.25 -14.10 14.43
N ALA A 4 2.49 -12.80 14.34
CA ALA A 4 2.33 -12.02 13.11
C ALA A 4 3.57 -12.07 12.21
N ASP A 5 4.64 -12.71 12.67
CA ASP A 5 5.88 -12.92 11.93
C ASP A 5 5.77 -14.07 10.91
N VAL A 6 6.86 -14.30 10.17
CA VAL A 6 6.94 -15.31 9.11
C VAL A 6 6.75 -16.72 9.67
N ASP A 7 7.30 -17.00 10.85
CA ASP A 7 7.18 -18.31 11.50
C ASP A 7 5.74 -18.56 11.97
N GLY A 8 5.09 -17.55 12.57
CA GLY A 8 3.68 -17.58 12.91
C GLY A 8 2.78 -17.79 11.69
N ALA A 9 3.09 -17.12 10.57
CA ALA A 9 2.39 -17.32 9.30
C ALA A 9 2.58 -18.74 8.76
N HIS A 10 3.78 -19.31 8.85
CA HIS A 10 4.05 -20.69 8.44
C HIS A 10 3.26 -21.70 9.27
N ILE A 11 3.29 -21.58 10.60
CA ILE A 11 2.51 -22.44 11.51
C ILE A 11 1.01 -22.32 11.23
N ARG A 12 0.53 -21.09 10.98
CA ARG A 12 -0.87 -20.86 10.61
C ARG A 12 -1.24 -21.60 9.34
N THR A 13 -0.44 -21.49 8.28
CA THR A 13 -0.67 -22.19 7.00
C THR A 13 -0.68 -23.71 7.17
N LEU A 14 0.23 -24.26 7.99
CA LEU A 14 0.26 -25.69 8.32
C LEU A 14 -1.03 -26.15 9.00
N LEU A 15 -1.50 -25.39 9.99
CA LEU A 15 -2.74 -25.70 10.71
C LEU A 15 -3.97 -25.59 9.79
N LEU A 16 -4.06 -24.54 8.96
CA LEU A 16 -5.15 -24.37 8.00
C LEU A 16 -5.21 -25.54 7.00
N THR A 17 -4.05 -25.91 6.45
CA THR A 17 -3.88 -27.08 5.58
C THR A 17 -4.32 -28.37 6.27
N PHE A 18 -3.91 -28.57 7.54
CA PHE A 18 -4.29 -29.73 8.32
C PHE A 18 -5.81 -29.81 8.53
N PHE A 19 -6.46 -28.70 8.94
CA PHE A 19 -7.92 -28.66 9.10
C PHE A 19 -8.64 -28.88 7.77
N TYR A 20 -8.14 -28.31 6.67
CA TYR A 20 -8.70 -28.51 5.35
C TYR A 20 -8.67 -29.99 4.93
N ARG A 21 -7.52 -30.66 5.09
CA ARG A 21 -7.34 -32.06 4.67
C ARG A 21 -8.02 -33.08 5.58
N GLN A 22 -7.97 -32.87 6.89
CA GLN A 22 -8.36 -33.89 7.87
C GLN A 22 -9.73 -33.62 8.50
N MET A 23 -10.17 -32.37 8.56
CA MET A 23 -11.35 -31.94 9.31
C MET A 23 -12.13 -30.85 8.57
N ILE A 24 -12.37 -31.05 7.27
CA ILE A 24 -13.01 -30.06 6.39
C ILE A 24 -14.35 -29.57 6.94
N SER A 25 -15.13 -30.45 7.58
CA SER A 25 -16.42 -30.11 8.18
C SER A 25 -16.32 -29.04 9.28
N LEU A 26 -15.17 -28.90 9.97
CA LEU A 26 -14.99 -27.80 10.94
C LEU A 26 -14.84 -26.44 10.24
N VAL A 27 -14.22 -26.43 9.06
CA VAL A 27 -14.08 -25.23 8.23
C VAL A 27 -15.41 -24.87 7.58
N GLU A 28 -16.10 -25.86 6.99
CA GLU A 28 -17.40 -25.64 6.31
C GLU A 28 -18.49 -25.15 7.27
N ASN A 29 -18.53 -25.68 8.50
CA ASN A 29 -19.47 -25.23 9.52
C ASN A 29 -19.03 -23.93 10.22
N GLY A 30 -17.90 -23.35 9.82
CA GLY A 30 -17.45 -22.05 10.31
C GLY A 30 -16.95 -22.04 11.75
N PHE A 31 -16.43 -23.15 12.27
CA PHE A 31 -15.91 -23.25 13.64
C PHE A 31 -14.46 -22.77 13.79
N LEU A 32 -13.75 -22.55 12.68
CA LEU A 32 -12.35 -22.17 12.70
C LEU A 32 -12.19 -20.64 12.63
N TYR A 33 -11.45 -20.09 13.59
CA TYR A 33 -11.20 -18.65 13.70
C TYR A 33 -9.71 -18.35 13.93
N VAL A 34 -9.23 -17.24 13.37
CA VAL A 34 -7.89 -16.70 13.57
C VAL A 34 -7.99 -15.44 14.42
N ALA A 35 -7.26 -15.41 15.54
CA ALA A 35 -7.18 -14.21 16.37
C ALA A 35 -6.39 -13.11 15.67
N GLN A 36 -6.83 -11.86 15.85
CA GLN A 36 -6.18 -10.66 15.31
C GLN A 36 -5.63 -9.83 16.48
N PRO A 37 -4.43 -10.14 16.99
CA PRO A 37 -3.78 -9.34 18.03
C PRO A 37 -3.44 -7.93 17.50
N PRO A 38 -3.30 -6.93 18.37
CA PRO A 38 -2.93 -5.58 17.94
C PRO A 38 -1.48 -5.53 17.44
N LEU A 39 -1.23 -4.75 16.38
CA LEU A 39 0.10 -4.55 15.82
C LEU A 39 0.90 -3.47 16.56
N TYR A 40 0.22 -2.47 17.14
CA TYR A 40 0.89 -1.37 17.84
C TYR A 40 0.33 -1.14 19.25
N ARG A 41 1.23 -0.74 20.15
CA ARG A 41 0.93 -0.15 21.45
C ARG A 41 1.37 1.29 21.47
N VAL A 42 0.45 2.19 21.84
CA VAL A 42 0.72 3.61 22.04
C VAL A 42 0.59 3.95 23.52
N GLY A 43 1.72 4.27 24.15
CA GLY A 43 1.77 4.80 25.52
C GLY A 43 1.55 6.31 25.55
N ILE A 44 0.55 6.75 26.32
CA ILE A 44 0.20 8.17 26.53
C ILE A 44 0.46 8.51 28.00
N GLY A 45 1.59 9.16 28.28
CA GLY A 45 2.03 9.43 29.65
C GLY A 45 2.35 8.15 30.43
N LYS A 46 2.10 8.14 31.75
CA LYS A 46 2.49 7.03 32.63
C LYS A 46 1.44 5.93 32.83
N LYS A 47 0.17 6.14 32.42
CA LYS A 47 -0.94 5.25 32.83
C LYS A 47 -1.93 4.87 31.73
N LYS A 48 -1.86 5.48 30.55
CA LYS A 48 -2.81 5.19 29.47
C LYS A 48 -2.09 4.51 28.33
N GLU A 49 -2.54 3.31 28.01
CA GLU A 49 -2.11 2.55 26.83
C GLU A 49 -3.28 2.48 25.86
N LEU A 50 -2.96 2.53 24.57
CA LEU A 50 -3.90 2.31 23.49
C LEU A 50 -3.31 1.23 22.58
N PHE A 51 -4.13 0.27 22.19
CA PHE A 51 -3.75 -0.80 21.28
C PHE A 51 -4.41 -0.55 19.94
N LEU A 52 -3.62 -0.60 18.86
CA LEU A 52 -4.06 -0.35 17.50
C LEU A 52 -3.79 -1.58 16.65
N LYS A 53 -4.77 -1.98 15.84
CA LYS A 53 -4.75 -3.28 15.16
C LYS A 53 -3.81 -3.33 13.97
N ASP A 54 -3.68 -2.23 13.24
CA ASP A 54 -2.96 -2.14 11.97
C ASP A 54 -2.32 -0.75 11.80
N GLU A 55 -1.60 -0.58 10.69
CA GLU A 55 -0.96 0.68 10.33
C GLU A 55 -1.98 1.79 10.02
N SER A 56 -3.13 1.45 9.44
CA SER A 56 -4.20 2.40 9.15
C SER A 56 -4.76 3.06 10.43
N GLU A 57 -4.99 2.28 11.49
CA GLU A 57 -5.40 2.82 12.79
C GLU A 57 -4.30 3.65 13.45
N LEU A 58 -3.02 3.28 13.28
CA LEU A 58 -1.90 4.09 13.73
C LEU A 58 -1.87 5.44 13.01
N ASP A 59 -1.94 5.45 11.69
CA ASP A 59 -1.97 6.68 10.91
C ASP A 59 -3.18 7.53 11.26
N GLU A 60 -4.37 6.94 11.42
CA GLU A 60 -5.55 7.66 11.86
C GLU A 60 -5.32 8.33 13.23
N TYR A 61 -4.77 7.60 14.19
CA TYR A 61 -4.44 8.11 15.52
C TYR A 61 -3.42 9.26 15.45
N LEU A 62 -2.35 9.10 14.66
CA LEU A 62 -1.30 10.11 14.51
C LEU A 62 -1.81 11.36 13.81
N PHE A 63 -2.59 11.22 12.74
CA PHE A 63 -3.18 12.35 12.01
C PHE A 63 -4.19 13.11 12.88
N ASN A 64 -5.04 12.42 13.64
CA ASN A 64 -5.93 13.08 14.60
C ASN A 64 -5.19 14.01 15.57
N ARG A 65 -3.98 13.62 16.00
CA ARG A 65 -3.14 14.41 16.89
C ARG A 65 -2.43 15.55 16.18
N SER A 66 -1.95 15.32 14.96
CA SER A 66 -1.08 16.27 14.26
C SER A 66 -1.81 17.34 13.46
N THR A 67 -3.09 17.13 13.09
CA THR A 67 -3.85 18.06 12.23
C THR A 67 -4.60 19.18 12.95
N ALA A 68 -4.75 19.13 14.28
CA ALA A 68 -5.65 20.05 15.01
C ALA A 68 -5.30 21.54 14.86
N ASP A 69 -4.00 21.87 14.88
CA ASP A 69 -3.49 23.25 14.83
C ASP A 69 -2.60 23.47 13.58
N LYS A 70 -2.87 22.77 12.48
CA LYS A 70 -2.07 22.85 11.25
C LYS A 70 -2.92 23.03 10.02
N ASP A 71 -2.40 23.84 9.12
CA ASP A 71 -3.04 24.17 7.86
C ASP A 71 -2.12 23.83 6.69
N VAL A 72 -2.68 23.22 5.65
CA VAL A 72 -1.93 22.83 4.45
C VAL A 72 -2.39 23.66 3.26
N MET A 73 -1.44 24.21 2.51
CA MET A 73 -1.69 25.01 1.33
C MET A 73 -0.79 24.53 0.18
N PRO A 74 -1.36 23.97 -0.90
CA PRO A 74 -0.61 23.67 -2.11
C PRO A 74 -0.09 24.97 -2.74
N LYS A 75 1.19 25.02 -3.10
CA LYS A 75 1.81 26.22 -3.69
C LYS A 75 1.15 26.57 -5.03
N GLY A 76 0.87 27.85 -5.23
CA GLY A 76 0.15 28.34 -6.42
C GLY A 76 -1.37 28.21 -6.32
N THR A 77 -1.92 27.86 -5.16
CA THR A 77 -3.36 27.88 -4.90
C THR A 77 -3.68 28.68 -3.65
N ASP A 78 -4.83 29.35 -3.63
CA ASP A 78 -5.36 30.01 -2.43
C ASP A 78 -6.19 29.06 -1.54
N PHE A 79 -6.14 27.75 -1.85
CA PHE A 79 -6.96 26.76 -1.18
C PHE A 79 -6.25 26.24 0.08
N CYS A 80 -6.83 26.55 1.23
CA CYS A 80 -6.32 26.13 2.52
C CYS A 80 -7.11 24.93 3.07
N ILE A 81 -6.39 23.86 3.42
CA ILE A 81 -6.93 22.58 3.87
C ILE A 81 -6.66 22.44 5.36
N LYS A 82 -7.74 22.27 6.15
CA LYS A 82 -7.69 22.29 7.62
C LYS A 82 -8.58 21.20 8.22
N GLY A 83 -8.30 20.85 9.49
CA GLY A 83 -9.16 20.00 10.32
C GLY A 83 -9.52 18.66 9.65
N LEU A 84 -10.81 18.32 9.62
CA LEU A 84 -11.28 17.04 9.04
C LEU A 84 -10.94 16.88 7.54
N LYS A 85 -10.91 17.97 6.76
CA LYS A 85 -10.51 17.91 5.35
C LYS A 85 -9.03 17.57 5.21
N LEU A 86 -8.20 18.08 6.12
CA LEU A 86 -6.77 17.75 6.16
C LEU A 86 -6.56 16.30 6.56
N LYS A 87 -7.25 15.81 7.59
CA LYS A 87 -7.18 14.38 7.96
C LYS A 87 -7.57 13.48 6.79
N LYS A 88 -8.68 13.78 6.10
CA LYS A 88 -9.12 13.01 4.93
C LYS A 88 -8.07 13.04 3.82
N LEU A 89 -7.50 14.21 3.54
CA LEU A 89 -6.44 14.34 2.55
C LEU A 89 -5.20 13.48 2.90
N LEU A 90 -4.78 13.45 4.17
CA LEU A 90 -3.64 12.63 4.58
C LEU A 90 -3.94 11.13 4.38
N ALA A 91 -5.15 10.68 4.69
CA ALA A 91 -5.58 9.31 4.38
C ALA A 91 -5.59 9.03 2.87
N ASP A 92 -6.12 9.96 2.07
CA ASP A 92 -6.11 9.85 0.60
C ASP A 92 -4.67 9.85 0.03
N LEU A 93 -3.72 10.50 0.70
CA LEU A 93 -2.28 10.49 0.36
C LEU A 93 -1.61 9.17 0.72
N VAL A 94 -1.98 8.53 1.84
CA VAL A 94 -1.51 7.18 2.18
C VAL A 94 -1.94 6.20 1.10
N ASP A 95 -3.22 6.19 0.73
CA ASP A 95 -3.73 5.34 -0.37
C ASP A 95 -2.99 5.58 -1.69
N TYR A 96 -2.57 6.83 -1.96
CA TYR A 96 -1.82 7.18 -3.14
C TYR A 96 -0.38 6.66 -3.09
N GLU A 97 0.31 6.78 -1.97
CA GLU A 97 1.66 6.26 -1.81
C GLU A 97 1.70 4.72 -1.88
N GLU A 98 0.76 4.04 -1.22
CA GLU A 98 0.62 2.58 -1.32
C GLU A 98 0.36 2.12 -2.76
N ALA A 99 -0.49 2.84 -3.51
CA ALA A 99 -0.75 2.52 -4.91
C ALA A 99 0.48 2.79 -5.80
N MET A 100 1.26 3.82 -5.50
CA MET A 100 2.52 4.11 -6.18
C MET A 100 3.58 3.04 -5.91
N GLU A 101 3.67 2.56 -4.67
CA GLU A 101 4.57 1.48 -4.27
C GLU A 101 4.19 0.17 -4.95
N GLY A 102 2.91 -0.19 -4.98
CA GLY A 102 2.39 -1.34 -5.74
C GLY A 102 2.81 -1.34 -7.21
N LEU A 103 2.85 -0.18 -7.85
CA LEU A 103 3.32 -0.04 -9.23
C LEU A 103 4.85 -0.18 -9.37
N SER A 104 5.59 0.27 -8.37
CA SER A 104 7.04 0.08 -8.30
C SER A 104 7.41 -1.40 -8.28
N HIS A 105 6.64 -2.22 -7.55
CA HIS A 105 6.85 -3.68 -7.49
C HIS A 105 6.68 -4.38 -8.85
N ILE A 106 5.78 -3.89 -9.70
CA ILE A 106 5.61 -4.42 -11.08
C ILE A 106 6.56 -3.78 -12.10
N GLY A 107 7.57 -3.03 -11.63
CA GLY A 107 8.65 -2.49 -12.44
C GLY A 107 8.37 -1.12 -13.08
N MET A 108 7.32 -0.41 -12.65
CA MET A 108 7.01 0.93 -13.12
C MET A 108 7.67 1.99 -12.23
N TRP A 109 8.47 2.89 -12.82
CA TRP A 109 9.16 3.92 -12.03
C TRP A 109 8.19 4.99 -11.54
N ARG A 110 8.37 5.42 -10.29
CA ARG A 110 7.60 6.50 -9.65
C ARG A 110 7.48 7.73 -10.52
N GLN A 111 8.61 8.19 -11.08
CA GLN A 111 8.63 9.40 -11.91
C GLN A 111 7.80 9.25 -13.19
N LEU A 112 7.91 8.11 -13.88
CA LEU A 112 7.11 7.83 -15.07
C LEU A 112 5.61 7.76 -14.73
N ALA A 113 5.25 7.09 -13.64
CA ALA A 113 3.87 7.03 -13.18
C ALA A 113 3.30 8.43 -12.88
N GLN A 114 4.04 9.27 -12.16
CA GLN A 114 3.64 10.66 -11.88
C GLN A 114 3.52 11.50 -13.15
N ASP A 115 4.49 11.39 -14.05
CA ASP A 115 4.47 12.10 -15.33
C ASP A 115 3.24 11.70 -16.16
N LEU A 116 2.94 10.41 -16.24
CA LEU A 116 1.73 9.93 -16.91
C LEU A 116 0.46 10.48 -16.28
N LEU A 117 0.35 10.45 -14.94
CA LEU A 117 -0.82 11.00 -14.23
C LEU A 117 -1.04 12.49 -14.50
N VAL A 118 0.03 13.28 -14.51
CA VAL A 118 -0.04 14.74 -14.74
C VAL A 118 -0.30 15.07 -16.22
N MET A 119 0.23 14.26 -17.14
CA MET A 119 0.18 14.54 -18.58
C MET A 119 -1.07 13.93 -19.25
N SER A 120 -1.67 12.91 -18.66
CA SER A 120 -2.88 12.26 -19.19
C SER A 120 -4.13 12.85 -18.55
N GLU A 121 -5.01 13.47 -19.35
CA GLU A 121 -6.35 13.84 -18.88
C GLU A 121 -7.21 12.59 -18.63
N ASP A 122 -7.19 11.65 -19.57
CA ASP A 122 -7.84 10.34 -19.43
C ASP A 122 -7.07 9.27 -20.22
N LEU A 123 -6.01 8.72 -19.61
CA LEU A 123 -5.25 7.63 -20.23
C LEU A 123 -6.14 6.42 -20.53
N ALA A 124 -7.15 6.14 -19.69
CA ALA A 124 -7.95 4.94 -19.81
C ALA A 124 -8.80 4.91 -21.09
N SER A 125 -9.31 6.06 -21.50
CA SER A 125 -10.02 6.20 -22.78
C SER A 125 -9.05 6.41 -23.94
N GLY A 126 -7.97 7.18 -23.72
CA GLY A 126 -7.02 7.59 -24.74
C GLY A 126 -6.21 6.45 -25.37
N VAL A 127 -6.05 5.30 -24.68
CA VAL A 127 -5.29 4.15 -25.21
C VAL A 127 -5.88 3.51 -26.48
N ASN A 128 -7.14 3.81 -26.82
CA ASN A 128 -7.77 3.33 -28.05
C ASN A 128 -7.54 4.28 -29.24
N ASP A 129 -6.96 5.46 -29.02
CA ASP A 129 -6.70 6.46 -30.04
C ASP A 129 -5.18 6.59 -30.31
N TYR A 130 -4.79 6.28 -31.54
CA TYR A 130 -3.39 6.37 -31.97
C TYR A 130 -2.84 7.80 -31.87
N SER A 131 -3.65 8.80 -32.21
CA SER A 131 -3.22 10.21 -32.22
C SER A 131 -2.93 10.69 -30.80
N TYR A 132 -3.78 10.31 -29.84
CA TYR A 132 -3.58 10.56 -28.42
C TYR A 132 -2.31 9.88 -27.90
N MET A 133 -2.13 8.59 -28.19
CA MET A 133 -0.97 7.82 -27.73
C MET A 133 0.34 8.34 -28.33
N LYS A 134 0.31 8.79 -29.59
CA LYS A 134 1.45 9.45 -30.22
C LYS A 134 1.79 10.78 -29.56
N ALA A 135 0.79 11.63 -29.30
CA ALA A 135 1.01 12.90 -28.60
C ALA A 135 1.55 12.69 -27.17
N LEU A 136 1.09 11.66 -26.46
CA LEU A 136 1.63 11.29 -25.15
C LEU A 136 3.09 10.82 -25.25
N ALA A 137 3.40 9.97 -26.23
CA ALA A 137 4.76 9.51 -26.51
C ALA A 137 5.71 10.68 -26.82
N ASP A 138 5.28 11.63 -27.65
CA ASP A 138 6.06 12.82 -28.00
C ASP A 138 6.34 13.70 -26.77
N ARG A 139 5.32 13.94 -25.91
CA ARG A 139 5.53 14.70 -24.65
C ARG A 139 6.46 14.00 -23.66
N LEU A 140 6.45 12.66 -23.61
CA LEU A 140 7.42 11.91 -22.79
C LEU A 140 8.83 12.01 -23.39
N HIS A 141 8.96 12.04 -24.71
CA HIS A 141 10.24 12.25 -25.36
C HIS A 141 10.83 13.64 -25.03
N GLU A 142 9.99 14.68 -24.96
CA GLU A 142 10.39 16.03 -24.52
C GLU A 142 10.90 16.07 -23.07
N LYS A 143 10.42 15.17 -22.20
CA LYS A 143 10.93 14.95 -20.83
C LYS A 143 12.19 14.08 -20.77
N GLU A 144 12.87 13.91 -21.90
CA GLU A 144 14.09 13.11 -22.05
C GLU A 144 13.95 11.59 -21.86
N TYR A 145 12.72 11.05 -21.84
CA TYR A 145 12.54 9.60 -21.88
C TYR A 145 12.90 9.02 -23.25
N ARG A 146 13.36 7.77 -23.26
CA ARG A 146 13.51 6.99 -24.49
C ARG A 146 12.16 6.37 -24.82
N VAL A 147 11.51 6.83 -25.87
CA VAL A 147 10.17 6.36 -26.23
C VAL A 147 10.23 5.54 -27.51
N GLY A 148 9.65 4.34 -27.47
CA GLY A 148 9.50 3.45 -28.60
C GLY A 148 8.38 3.89 -29.55
N ARG A 149 8.28 3.24 -30.70
CA ARG A 149 7.17 3.51 -31.64
C ARG A 149 5.84 3.04 -31.04
N VAL A 150 4.80 3.85 -31.22
CA VAL A 150 3.43 3.44 -30.91
C VAL A 150 3.03 2.31 -31.85
N LYS A 151 2.61 1.18 -31.27
CA LYS A 151 2.19 -0.04 -31.96
C LYS A 151 0.82 -0.48 -31.44
N PRO A 152 0.06 -1.29 -32.20
CA PRO A 152 -1.12 -1.97 -31.65
C PRO A 152 -0.75 -2.76 -30.39
N ALA A 153 -1.63 -2.75 -29.39
CA ALA A 153 -1.44 -3.52 -28.17
C ALA A 153 -1.34 -5.01 -28.49
N GLU A 154 -0.44 -5.72 -27.80
CA GLU A 154 -0.25 -7.17 -28.00
C GLU A 154 -1.33 -8.01 -27.31
N SER A 155 -2.08 -7.40 -26.38
CA SER A 155 -3.22 -8.06 -25.73
C SER A 155 -4.37 -8.31 -26.70
N GLU A 156 -5.25 -9.27 -26.39
CA GLU A 156 -6.48 -9.56 -27.16
C GLU A 156 -7.46 -8.36 -27.25
N SER A 157 -7.16 -7.27 -26.53
CA SER A 157 -7.97 -6.06 -26.46
C SER A 157 -7.50 -5.02 -27.49
N SER A 158 -8.42 -4.45 -28.27
CA SER A 158 -8.12 -3.31 -29.16
C SER A 158 -7.52 -2.15 -28.36
N GLY A 159 -6.40 -1.60 -28.84
CA GLY A 159 -5.71 -0.45 -28.24
C GLY A 159 -4.29 -0.29 -28.81
N TYR A 160 -3.56 0.69 -28.30
CA TYR A 160 -2.18 0.96 -28.66
C TYR A 160 -1.27 0.95 -27.43
N ASP A 161 -0.02 0.54 -27.62
CA ASP A 161 1.04 0.48 -26.62
C ASP A 161 2.33 1.11 -27.18
N PHE A 162 3.18 1.63 -26.31
CA PHE A 162 4.57 1.98 -26.62
C PHE A 162 5.48 1.69 -25.42
N SER A 163 6.77 1.47 -25.69
CA SER A 163 7.75 1.28 -24.62
C SER A 163 8.37 2.61 -24.19
N VAL A 164 8.63 2.74 -22.90
CA VAL A 164 9.33 3.88 -22.30
C VAL A 164 10.54 3.37 -21.55
N GLY A 165 11.70 3.94 -21.82
CA GLY A 165 12.99 3.65 -21.19
C GLY A 165 13.56 4.88 -20.48
N MET A 166 14.27 4.69 -19.37
CA MET A 166 15.09 5.77 -18.79
C MET A 166 16.35 5.99 -19.64
N LYS A 167 16.71 7.27 -19.83
CA LYS A 167 17.95 7.64 -20.52
C LYS A 167 19.16 7.14 -19.72
N GLY A 168 20.02 6.34 -20.35
CA GLY A 168 21.19 5.75 -19.70
C GLY A 168 20.96 4.37 -19.06
N LEU A 169 19.71 3.92 -18.93
CA LEU A 169 19.35 2.62 -18.35
C LEU A 169 18.52 1.82 -19.36
N ALA A 170 19.15 1.40 -20.46
CA ALA A 170 18.46 0.79 -21.61
C ALA A 170 17.77 -0.55 -21.30
N TYR A 171 18.12 -1.22 -20.20
CA TYR A 171 17.50 -2.46 -19.74
C TYR A 171 16.21 -2.22 -18.93
N LEU A 172 16.00 -1.01 -18.42
CA LEU A 172 14.78 -0.63 -17.73
C LEU A 172 13.82 -0.07 -18.77
N THR A 173 12.82 -0.88 -19.13
CA THR A 173 11.72 -0.46 -20.00
C THR A 173 10.38 -0.80 -19.39
N CYS A 174 9.42 0.10 -19.56
CA CYS A 174 8.03 -0.06 -19.14
C CYS A 174 7.12 0.09 -20.36
N THR A 175 6.05 -0.70 -20.43
CA THR A 175 5.06 -0.58 -21.52
C THR A 175 3.93 0.32 -21.06
N VAL A 176 3.70 1.41 -21.80
CA VAL A 176 2.61 2.37 -21.56
C VAL A 176 1.54 2.17 -22.62
N GLY A 177 0.30 1.99 -22.18
CA GLY A 177 -0.85 1.83 -23.05
C GLY A 177 -1.93 0.95 -22.44
N LYS A 178 -2.62 0.20 -23.31
CA LYS A 178 -3.74 -0.67 -22.94
C LYS A 178 -3.36 -1.66 -21.86
N SER A 179 -2.19 -2.28 -22.02
CA SER A 179 -1.68 -3.30 -21.10
C SER A 179 -1.49 -2.75 -19.68
N LEU A 180 -1.08 -1.48 -19.54
CA LEU A 180 -0.90 -0.81 -18.26
C LEU A 180 -2.24 -0.42 -17.61
N VAL A 181 -3.16 0.17 -18.38
CA VAL A 181 -4.49 0.60 -17.89
C VAL A 181 -5.33 -0.59 -17.40
N GLN A 182 -5.06 -1.79 -17.92
CA GLN A 182 -5.73 -3.01 -17.49
C GLN A 182 -5.22 -3.54 -16.14
N GLN A 183 -4.00 -3.17 -15.72
CA GLN A 183 -3.44 -3.59 -14.44
C GLN A 183 -4.25 -3.02 -13.27
N ASN A 184 -4.43 -3.85 -12.23
CA ASN A 184 -5.22 -3.47 -11.07
C ASN A 184 -4.54 -2.34 -10.27
N GLU A 185 -3.22 -2.42 -10.15
CA GLU A 185 -2.33 -1.48 -9.48
C GLU A 185 -2.46 -0.10 -10.10
N PHE A 186 -2.45 -0.01 -11.43
CA PHE A 186 -2.60 1.26 -12.14
C PHE A 186 -4.00 1.86 -11.96
N ARG A 187 -5.05 1.02 -11.96
CA ARG A 187 -6.42 1.49 -11.69
C ARG A 187 -6.59 1.99 -10.26
N LYS A 188 -5.97 1.33 -9.28
CA LYS A 188 -5.91 1.81 -7.89
C LYS A 188 -5.23 3.18 -7.83
N LEU A 189 -4.08 3.33 -8.49
CA LEU A 189 -3.37 4.60 -8.56
C LEU A 189 -4.24 5.72 -9.16
N LEU A 190 -4.90 5.48 -10.31
CA LEU A 190 -5.77 6.48 -10.93
C LEU A 190 -6.90 6.95 -10.00
N LYS A 191 -7.51 6.03 -9.25
CA LYS A 191 -8.55 6.35 -8.27
C LYS A 191 -8.00 7.17 -7.10
N ALA A 192 -6.83 6.81 -6.58
CA ALA A 192 -6.18 7.54 -5.51
C ALA A 192 -5.75 8.95 -5.97
N TYR A 193 -5.09 9.06 -7.13
CA TYR A 193 -4.62 10.32 -7.70
C TYR A 193 -5.73 11.37 -7.85
N ARG A 194 -6.93 10.98 -8.30
CA ARG A 194 -8.07 11.91 -8.43
C ARG A 194 -8.43 12.62 -7.13
N ARG A 195 -8.19 12.00 -5.97
CA ARG A 195 -8.45 12.57 -4.64
C ARG A 195 -7.36 13.54 -4.19
N VAL A 196 -6.13 13.35 -4.67
CA VAL A 196 -4.94 14.10 -4.23
C VAL A 196 -4.30 14.99 -5.32
N GLN A 197 -4.90 15.06 -6.51
CA GLN A 197 -4.42 15.81 -7.68
C GLN A 197 -4.07 17.29 -7.40
N ILE A 198 -4.69 17.89 -6.38
CA ILE A 198 -4.44 19.29 -6.02
C ILE A 198 -3.05 19.50 -5.40
N ILE A 199 -2.46 18.43 -4.87
CA ILE A 199 -1.19 18.40 -4.14
C ILE A 199 -0.08 17.72 -4.93
N VAL A 200 -0.39 16.60 -5.59
CA VAL A 200 0.61 15.81 -6.30
C VAL A 200 1.26 16.64 -7.41
N GLY A 201 2.59 16.62 -7.47
CA GLY A 201 3.39 17.37 -8.46
C GLY A 201 3.61 18.84 -8.12
N ARG A 202 3.27 19.28 -6.91
CA ARG A 202 3.50 20.65 -6.43
C ARG A 202 4.10 20.61 -5.02
N SER A 203 4.88 21.62 -4.68
CA SER A 203 5.30 21.80 -3.29
C SER A 203 4.14 22.29 -2.42
N VAL A 204 4.22 21.93 -1.15
CA VAL A 204 3.14 22.10 -0.18
C VAL A 204 3.67 22.88 1.01
N ILE A 205 2.94 23.92 1.41
CA ILE A 205 3.28 24.75 2.54
C ILE A 205 2.39 24.35 3.72
N VAL A 206 3.01 23.96 4.82
CA VAL A 206 2.34 23.71 6.10
C VAL A 206 2.58 24.90 7.01
N SER A 207 1.49 25.50 7.49
CA SER A 207 1.54 26.57 8.50
C SER A 207 1.36 25.98 9.90
N LEU A 208 2.27 26.34 10.80
CA LEU A 208 2.33 25.87 12.18
C LEU A 208 1.76 26.93 13.14
N LYS A 209 1.41 26.50 14.34
CA LYS A 209 0.83 27.34 15.39
C LYS A 209 1.72 28.51 15.82
N ASP A 210 3.04 28.34 15.73
CA ASP A 210 4.04 29.37 16.03
C ASP A 210 4.20 30.41 14.90
N GLY A 211 3.40 30.29 13.82
CA GLY A 211 3.47 31.15 12.65
C GLY A 211 4.58 30.75 11.67
N SER A 212 5.40 29.75 11.99
CA SER A 212 6.40 29.24 11.07
C SER A 212 5.74 28.45 9.93
N LYS A 213 6.39 28.50 8.76
CA LYS A 213 5.95 27.78 7.55
C LYS A 213 7.02 26.80 7.15
N LYS A 214 6.62 25.57 6.84
CA LYS A 214 7.49 24.53 6.28
C LYS A 214 7.02 24.18 4.88
N GLU A 215 7.96 24.05 3.95
CA GLU A 215 7.69 23.64 2.58
C GLU A 215 8.15 22.20 2.38
N PHE A 216 7.32 21.40 1.70
CA PHE A 216 7.56 20.01 1.38
C PHE A 216 7.41 19.82 -0.13
N GLU A 217 8.39 19.18 -0.77
CA GLU A 217 8.38 18.93 -2.22
C GLU A 217 7.70 17.60 -2.56
N THR A 218 7.80 16.61 -1.66
CA THR A 218 7.22 15.29 -1.87
C THR A 218 6.05 15.02 -0.93
N THR A 219 5.11 14.21 -1.41
CA THR A 219 3.98 13.69 -0.65
C THR A 219 4.41 12.78 0.50
N GLN A 220 5.53 12.06 0.35
CA GLN A 220 6.11 11.22 1.38
C GLN A 220 6.67 12.05 2.55
N ASP A 221 7.46 13.10 2.27
CA ASP A 221 7.98 13.98 3.31
C ASP A 221 6.85 14.67 4.10
N LEU A 222 5.75 15.00 3.41
CA LEU A 222 4.56 15.57 4.03
C LEU A 222 3.90 14.57 5.00
N LEU A 223 3.69 13.32 4.56
CA LEU A 223 3.12 12.27 5.41
C LEU A 223 4.02 12.01 6.63
N ASP A 224 5.33 11.87 6.41
CA ASP A 224 6.30 11.63 7.47
C ASP A 224 6.34 12.78 8.48
N PHE A 225 6.20 14.02 8.01
CA PHE A 225 6.06 15.16 8.90
C PHE A 225 4.82 15.03 9.80
N PHE A 226 3.64 14.71 9.25
CA PHE A 226 2.42 14.57 10.06
C PHE A 226 2.46 13.35 10.98
N ARG A 227 3.06 12.23 10.56
CA ARG A 227 3.31 11.04 11.40
C ARG A 227 4.22 11.38 12.58
N ASN A 228 5.35 12.04 12.31
CA ASN A 228 6.33 12.41 13.34
C ASN A 228 5.77 13.46 14.32
N GLU A 229 5.00 14.42 13.83
CA GLU A 229 4.28 15.36 14.68
C GLU A 229 3.25 14.67 15.56
N GLY A 230 2.53 13.67 15.03
CA GLY A 230 1.57 12.88 15.80
C GLY A 230 2.23 12.05 16.89
N ARG A 231 3.45 11.56 16.63
CA ARG A 231 4.28 10.77 17.56
C ARG A 231 4.85 11.61 18.72
N ARG A 232 4.87 12.94 18.62
CA ARG A 232 5.37 13.79 19.71
C ARG A 232 4.57 13.56 21.00
N GLY A 233 5.30 13.23 22.07
CA GLY A 233 4.74 13.00 23.41
C GLY A 233 4.03 11.65 23.59
N VAL A 234 4.13 10.72 22.63
CA VAL A 234 3.65 9.34 22.77
C VAL A 234 4.77 8.35 22.46
N MET A 235 4.75 7.20 23.14
CA MET A 235 5.66 6.10 22.85
C MET A 235 4.92 5.08 22.01
N VAL A 236 5.32 4.91 20.74
CA VAL A 236 4.76 3.89 19.85
C VAL A 236 5.69 2.70 19.84
N GLN A 237 5.18 1.53 20.20
CA GLN A 237 5.86 0.24 20.09
C GLN A 237 5.09 -0.63 19.09
N ARG A 238 5.80 -1.30 18.19
CA ARG A 238 5.25 -2.33 17.32
C ARG A 238 5.47 -3.70 17.97
N TYR A 239 4.44 -4.53 17.98
CA TYR A 239 4.55 -5.91 18.42
C TYR A 239 5.05 -6.78 17.26
N LYS A 240 6.13 -7.54 17.49
CA LYS A 240 6.61 -8.53 16.50
C LYS A 240 6.04 -9.92 16.76
N GLY A 241 5.82 -10.26 18.02
CA GLY A 241 5.22 -11.52 18.44
C GLY A 241 4.39 -11.36 19.70
N LEU A 242 3.51 -12.33 19.95
CA LEU A 242 2.62 -12.40 21.10
C LEU A 242 3.39 -12.47 22.42
N GLY A 243 4.60 -13.03 22.40
CA GLY A 243 5.50 -13.12 23.56
C GLY A 243 6.01 -11.76 24.07
N GLU A 244 5.86 -10.68 23.29
CA GLU A 244 6.18 -9.32 23.74
C GLU A 244 5.08 -8.70 24.61
N MET A 245 3.92 -9.35 24.70
CA MET A 245 2.78 -8.90 25.51
C MET A 245 2.81 -9.56 26.88
N ASN A 246 2.55 -8.77 27.93
CA ASN A 246 2.30 -9.34 29.25
C ASN A 246 0.97 -10.12 29.25
N PRO A 247 0.78 -11.13 30.13
CA PRO A 247 -0.44 -11.93 30.17
C PRO A 247 -1.74 -11.11 30.26
N ASP A 248 -1.74 -10.05 31.08
CA ASP A 248 -2.90 -9.16 31.22
C ASP A 248 -3.20 -8.41 29.91
N GLN A 249 -2.16 -7.93 29.21
CA GLN A 249 -2.31 -7.27 27.91
C GLN A 249 -2.84 -8.23 26.86
N LEU A 250 -2.31 -9.45 26.81
CA LEU A 250 -2.77 -10.49 25.87
C LEU A 250 -4.25 -10.83 26.13
N TRP A 251 -4.64 -10.96 27.41
CA TRP A 251 -6.02 -11.19 27.79
C TRP A 251 -6.92 -10.03 27.35
N GLU A 252 -6.59 -8.81 27.73
CA GLU A 252 -7.42 -7.63 27.46
C GLU A 252 -7.60 -7.33 25.97
N THR A 253 -6.58 -7.58 25.16
CA THR A 253 -6.57 -7.25 23.73
C THR A 253 -7.08 -8.37 22.85
N THR A 254 -6.63 -9.61 23.11
CA THR A 254 -6.74 -10.69 22.12
C THR A 254 -7.65 -11.82 22.57
N MET A 255 -7.84 -12.01 23.90
CA MET A 255 -8.65 -13.13 24.42
C MET A 255 -10.01 -12.71 25.00
N ASN A 256 -10.14 -11.46 25.47
CA ASN A 256 -11.37 -10.94 26.07
C ASN A 256 -12.54 -11.01 25.06
N PRO A 257 -13.61 -11.79 25.34
CA PRO A 257 -14.74 -11.95 24.43
C PRO A 257 -15.41 -10.65 23.98
N GLU A 258 -15.36 -9.59 24.80
CA GLU A 258 -15.98 -8.30 24.49
C GLU A 258 -15.12 -7.41 23.57
N LYS A 259 -13.80 -7.64 23.53
CA LYS A 259 -12.84 -6.78 22.81
C LYS A 259 -12.12 -7.48 21.67
N ARG A 260 -12.00 -8.80 21.74
CA ARG A 260 -11.21 -9.59 20.77
C ARG A 260 -11.79 -9.47 19.37
N THR A 261 -10.90 -9.38 18.40
CA THR A 261 -11.25 -9.49 16.98
C THR A 261 -10.83 -10.87 16.47
N LEU A 262 -11.78 -11.58 15.88
CA LEU A 262 -11.57 -12.91 15.30
C LEU A 262 -11.94 -12.86 13.82
N LEU A 263 -11.08 -13.41 12.97
CA LEU A 263 -11.35 -13.64 11.56
C LEU A 263 -11.84 -15.08 11.38
N GLN A 264 -13.06 -15.26 10.88
CA GLN A 264 -13.58 -16.59 10.55
C GLN A 264 -12.90 -17.12 9.29
N VAL A 265 -12.41 -18.36 9.33
CA VAL A 265 -11.77 -19.01 8.18
C VAL A 265 -12.84 -19.57 7.27
N THR A 266 -12.79 -19.23 5.99
CA THR A 266 -13.67 -19.80 4.97
C THR A 266 -13.02 -20.99 4.27
N ILE A 267 -13.83 -21.77 3.56
CA ILE A 267 -13.32 -22.89 2.75
C ILE A 267 -12.36 -22.43 1.66
N ARG A 268 -12.54 -21.20 1.15
CA ARG A 268 -11.66 -20.60 0.14
C ARG A 268 -10.28 -20.32 0.73
N ASP A 269 -10.24 -19.71 1.92
CA ASP A 269 -8.97 -19.42 2.62
C ASP A 269 -8.18 -20.69 2.92
N ALA A 270 -8.90 -21.77 3.27
CA ALA A 270 -8.32 -23.07 3.56
C ALA A 270 -7.78 -23.78 2.30
N ASP A 271 -8.50 -23.73 1.18
CA ASP A 271 -8.03 -24.23 -0.14
C ASP A 271 -6.82 -23.42 -0.64
N GLU A 272 -6.83 -22.10 -0.51
CA GLU A 272 -5.68 -21.25 -0.87
C GLU A 272 -4.44 -21.58 -0.04
N SER A 273 -4.60 -21.77 1.27
CA SER A 273 -3.52 -22.19 2.16
C SER A 273 -2.91 -23.54 1.77
N GLU A 274 -3.75 -24.50 1.37
CA GLU A 274 -3.34 -25.83 0.88
C GLU A 274 -2.53 -25.74 -0.42
N ARG A 275 -2.95 -24.89 -1.37
CA ARG A 275 -2.22 -24.65 -2.62
C ARG A 275 -0.86 -24.00 -2.37
N LEU A 276 -0.81 -23.02 -1.48
CA LEU A 276 0.44 -22.38 -1.05
C LEU A 276 1.38 -23.40 -0.41
N PHE A 277 0.87 -24.22 0.51
CA PHE A 277 1.65 -25.28 1.16
C PHE A 277 2.21 -26.27 0.14
N THR A 278 1.38 -26.76 -0.78
CA THR A 278 1.82 -27.70 -1.84
C THR A 278 2.86 -27.09 -2.77
N THR A 279 2.75 -25.79 -3.07
CA THR A 279 3.70 -25.07 -3.92
C THR A 279 5.06 -24.88 -3.22
N LEU A 280 5.04 -24.48 -1.96
CA LEU A 280 6.25 -24.17 -1.18
C LEU A 280 6.95 -25.41 -0.63
N MET A 281 6.19 -26.42 -0.22
CA MET A 281 6.71 -27.62 0.46
C MET A 281 6.63 -28.89 -0.39
N GLY A 282 6.03 -28.85 -1.59
CA GLY A 282 5.97 -29.98 -2.51
C GLY A 282 7.31 -30.28 -3.17
N GLU A 283 7.46 -31.48 -3.73
CA GLU A 283 8.71 -31.97 -4.33
C GLU A 283 9.11 -31.22 -5.62
N LYS A 284 8.16 -30.52 -6.26
CA LYS A 284 8.40 -29.82 -7.53
C LYS A 284 9.14 -28.50 -7.30
N ILE A 285 10.37 -28.44 -7.80
CA ILE A 285 11.25 -27.27 -7.68
C ILE A 285 10.78 -26.09 -8.53
N ALA A 286 10.28 -26.32 -9.74
CA ALA A 286 9.94 -25.25 -10.69
C ALA A 286 8.81 -24.32 -10.18
N PRO A 287 7.64 -24.82 -9.71
CA PRO A 287 6.58 -23.96 -9.16
C PRO A 287 7.05 -23.17 -7.93
N ARG A 288 7.85 -23.79 -7.06
CA ARG A 288 8.44 -23.11 -5.90
C ARG A 288 9.36 -21.97 -6.33
N ARG A 289 10.21 -22.20 -7.34
CA ARG A 289 11.14 -21.18 -7.85
C ARG A 289 10.39 -20.00 -8.48
N GLU A 290 9.39 -20.27 -9.31
CA GLU A 290 8.55 -19.23 -9.92
C GLU A 290 7.85 -18.40 -8.85
N PHE A 291 7.26 -19.05 -7.84
CA PHE A 291 6.59 -18.39 -6.72
C PHE A 291 7.55 -17.47 -5.94
N ILE A 292 8.75 -17.97 -5.60
CA ILE A 292 9.75 -17.14 -4.91
C ILE A 292 10.17 -15.97 -5.78
N GLN A 293 10.40 -16.17 -7.08
CA GLN A 293 10.83 -15.11 -7.98
C GLN A 293 9.76 -14.03 -8.18
N SER A 294 8.48 -14.41 -8.27
CA SER A 294 7.39 -13.45 -8.47
C SER A 294 7.08 -12.65 -7.20
N HIS A 295 7.20 -13.25 -6.01
CA HIS A 295 6.87 -12.59 -4.73
C HIS A 295 8.11 -12.11 -3.97
N ALA A 296 9.33 -12.30 -4.50
CA ALA A 296 10.58 -11.85 -3.85
C ALA A 296 10.62 -10.35 -3.59
N LEU A 297 9.96 -9.54 -4.42
CA LEU A 297 9.88 -8.10 -4.28
C LEU A 297 8.79 -7.65 -3.30
N GLU A 298 7.87 -8.53 -2.91
CA GLU A 298 6.77 -8.25 -1.98
C GLU A 298 7.18 -8.42 -0.51
N VAL A 299 8.29 -9.12 -0.25
CA VAL A 299 8.83 -9.29 1.10
C VAL A 299 9.61 -8.04 1.49
N GLN A 300 8.91 -7.04 2.03
CA GLN A 300 9.53 -5.83 2.57
C GLN A 300 10.01 -5.96 4.02
N GLU A 301 9.61 -7.01 4.74
CA GLU A 301 9.94 -7.16 6.16
C GLU A 301 10.40 -8.59 6.52
N LEU A 302 11.57 -8.96 5.99
CA LEU A 302 12.47 -9.85 6.73
C LEU A 302 13.52 -8.93 7.34
N ASP A 303 13.43 -8.72 8.66
CA ASP A 303 14.29 -7.83 9.45
C ASP A 303 15.78 -7.88 9.00
N ILE A 304 16.34 -6.69 8.79
CA ILE A 304 17.65 -6.31 9.33
C ILE A 304 17.41 -5.27 10.41
#